data_AF-A0A9E5AB58-F1
#
_entry.id   AF-A0A9E5AB58-F1
#
_cell.length_a   1.000
_cell.length_b   1.000
_cell.length_c   1.000
_cell.angle_alpha   90.00
_cell.angle_beta   90.00
_cell.angle_gamma   90.00
#
_symmetry.space_group_name_H-M   'P 1'
#
loop_
_entity.id
_entity.type
_entity.pdbx_description
1 polymer ?
#
loop_
_entity_poly.entity_id
_entity_poly.type
_entity_poly.pdbx_seq_one_letter_code
_entity_poly.pdbx_strand_id
1 'polypeptide(L)'
;MVWNNRFKVAVSGVGISKVTRSSETPLAALALDAVRKAVADSGLQMSDIDGLATYAELPASGHASVDGLTMVSTNCMMTMLKLPKLRWHIQNETVNIGGATQLAANALIAG
;
A
#
# COMPACT_ATOMS: atom_id res chain seq x y z
N MET A 1 -5.01 -14.07 -29.37
CA MET A 1 -5.29 -13.61 -27.99
C MET A 1 -5.13 -12.10 -27.98
N VAL A 2 -6.19 -11.34 -27.67
CA VAL A 2 -6.14 -9.87 -27.67
C VAL A 2 -5.76 -9.39 -26.27
N TRP A 3 -4.73 -8.56 -26.16
CA TRP A 3 -4.26 -8.03 -24.88
C TRP A 3 -5.06 -6.76 -24.51
N ASN A 4 -6.22 -6.96 -23.88
CA ASN A 4 -7.03 -5.85 -23.38
C ASN A 4 -6.28 -5.06 -22.30
N ASN A 5 -6.48 -3.74 -22.26
CA ASN A 5 -5.89 -2.79 -21.30
C ASN A 5 -4.36 -2.61 -21.39
N ARG A 6 -3.74 -2.98 -22.51
CA ARG A 6 -2.32 -2.69 -22.78
C ARG A 6 -2.05 -1.17 -22.64
N PHE A 7 -0.95 -0.83 -21.96
CA PHE A 7 -0.50 0.56 -21.73
C PHE A 7 -1.48 1.46 -20.95
N LYS A 8 -2.46 0.89 -20.23
CA LYS A 8 -3.39 1.67 -19.39
C LYS A 8 -2.87 1.94 -17.98
N VAL A 9 -1.98 1.08 -17.48
CA VAL A 9 -1.41 1.18 -16.12
C VAL A 9 0.10 1.07 -16.22
N ALA A 10 0.80 1.87 -15.42
CA ALA A 10 2.24 1.84 -15.29
C ALA A 10 2.63 1.91 -13.80
N VAL A 11 3.78 1.32 -13.47
CA VAL A 11 4.41 1.53 -12.16
C VAL A 11 5.31 2.76 -12.30
N SER A 12 4.95 3.85 -11.61
CA SER A 12 5.69 5.11 -11.68
C SER A 12 6.80 5.22 -10.64
N GLY A 13 6.71 4.52 -9.51
CA GLY A 13 7.74 4.50 -8.49
C GLY A 13 7.60 3.35 -7.51
N VAL A 14 8.71 3.00 -6.85
CA VAL A 14 8.79 1.91 -5.86
C VAL A 14 9.51 2.37 -4.61
N GLY A 15 9.04 1.95 -3.44
CA GLY A 15 9.63 2.30 -2.16
C GLY A 15 9.66 1.13 -1.20
N ILE A 16 10.76 1.01 -0.46
CA ILE A 16 10.93 0.02 0.60
C ILE A 16 11.46 0.69 1.87
N SER A 17 10.90 0.30 3.01
CA SER A 17 11.38 0.73 4.32
C SER A 17 12.71 0.04 4.67
N LYS A 18 13.36 0.51 5.74
CA LYS A 18 14.52 -0.21 6.28
C LYS A 18 14.10 -1.60 6.76
N VAL A 19 14.77 -2.64 6.27
CA VAL A 19 14.57 -4.03 6.72
C VAL A 19 15.62 -4.36 7.78
N THR A 20 15.18 -4.88 8.92
CA THR A 20 16.05 -5.25 10.04
C THR A 20 15.52 -6.53 10.70
N ARG A 21 16.39 -7.24 11.41
CA ARG A 21 15.99 -8.44 12.16
C ARG A 21 15.16 -8.09 13.40
N SER A 22 15.50 -6.99 14.07
CA SER A 22 14.78 -6.44 15.22
C SER A 22 14.67 -4.93 15.03
N SER A 23 13.46 -4.40 15.15
CA SER A 23 13.17 -2.98 14.99
C SER A 23 12.47 -2.45 16.23
N GLU A 24 12.92 -1.30 16.72
CA GLU A 24 12.19 -0.50 17.72
C GLU A 24 11.20 0.46 17.04
N THR A 25 11.25 0.57 15.71
CA THR A 25 10.35 1.41 14.93
C THR A 25 9.01 0.68 14.72
N PRO A 26 7.87 1.32 15.04
CA PRO A 26 6.54 0.79 14.77
C PRO A 26 6.35 0.43 13.29
N LEU A 27 5.59 -0.62 13.01
CA LEU A 27 5.34 -1.08 11.64
C LEU A 27 4.62 -0.02 10.79
N ALA A 28 3.70 0.74 11.40
CA ALA A 28 3.07 1.91 10.76
C ALA A 28 4.12 2.95 10.28
N ALA A 29 5.12 3.24 11.10
CA ALA A 29 6.15 4.21 10.72
C ALA A 29 7.02 3.69 9.56
N LEU A 30 7.31 2.39 9.53
CA LEU A 30 8.00 1.75 8.39
C LEU A 30 7.14 1.79 7.12
N ALA A 31 5.84 1.48 7.22
CA ALA A 31 4.92 1.57 6.09
C ALA A 31 4.85 3.00 5.52
N LEU A 32 4.81 4.02 6.39
CA LEU A 32 4.83 5.42 5.98
C LEU A 32 6.13 5.79 5.25
N ASP A 33 7.28 5.33 5.76
CA ASP A 33 8.58 5.55 5.11
C ASP A 33 8.62 4.91 3.71
N ALA A 34 8.12 3.69 3.57
CA ALA A 34 8.02 3.01 2.28
C ALA A 34 7.15 3.80 1.28
N VAL A 35 5.97 4.27 1.71
CA VAL A 35 5.08 5.08 0.87
C VAL A 35 5.73 6.40 0.47
N ARG A 36 6.39 7.10 1.40
CA ARG A 36 7.09 8.37 1.09
C ARG A 36 8.19 8.17 0.04
N LYS A 37 8.96 7.08 0.15
CA LYS A 37 9.99 6.74 -0.84
C LYS A 37 9.39 6.42 -2.21
N ALA A 38 8.31 5.65 -2.25
CA ALA A 38 7.63 5.31 -3.51
C ALA A 38 7.08 6.56 -4.22
N VAL A 39 6.46 7.47 -3.46
CA VAL A 39 5.95 8.74 -4.00
C VAL A 39 7.10 9.61 -4.49
N ALA A 40 8.19 9.73 -3.73
CA ALA A 40 9.37 10.49 -4.15
C ALA A 40 10.02 9.93 -5.43
N ASP A 41 10.14 8.60 -5.53
CA ASP A 41 10.68 7.91 -6.72
C ASP A 41 9.81 8.15 -7.96
N SER A 42 8.48 8.25 -7.78
CA SER A 42 7.55 8.52 -8.88
C SER A 42 7.54 9.97 -9.39
N GLY A 43 8.15 10.90 -8.64
CA GLY A 43 8.06 12.34 -8.92
C GLY A 43 6.67 12.97 -8.66
N LEU A 44 5.74 12.22 -8.07
CA LEU A 44 4.40 12.70 -7.68
C LEU A 44 4.43 13.40 -6.31
N GLN A 45 3.35 14.10 -5.98
CA GLN A 45 3.10 14.59 -4.63
C GLN A 45 2.10 13.69 -3.90
N MET A 46 2.17 13.66 -2.57
CA MET A 46 1.22 12.89 -1.76
C MET A 46 -0.24 13.31 -2.02
N SER A 47 -0.47 14.58 -2.39
CA SER A 47 -1.78 15.12 -2.75
C SER A 47 -2.34 14.62 -4.09
N ASP A 48 -1.53 13.92 -4.88
CA ASP A 48 -1.93 13.35 -6.17
C ASP A 48 -2.46 11.92 -6.03
N ILE A 49 -2.25 11.28 -4.87
CA ILE A 49 -2.72 9.93 -4.60
C ILE A 49 -4.21 9.95 -4.28
N ASP A 50 -4.98 9.22 -5.08
CA ASP A 50 -6.45 9.17 -5.00
C ASP A 50 -7.00 7.85 -4.45
N GLY A 51 -6.11 6.90 -4.12
CA GLY A 51 -6.51 5.65 -3.49
C GLY A 51 -5.35 4.78 -3.04
N LEU A 52 -5.67 3.70 -2.35
CA LEU A 52 -4.70 2.74 -1.85
C LEU A 52 -5.26 1.31 -1.80
N ALA A 53 -4.40 0.36 -2.11
CA ALA A 53 -4.63 -1.07 -1.87
C ALA A 53 -3.57 -1.57 -0.90
N THR A 54 -3.98 -2.22 0.19
CA THR A 54 -3.05 -2.82 1.15
C THR A 54 -3.20 -4.33 1.19
N TYR A 55 -2.14 -5.00 1.61
CA TYR A 55 -2.16 -6.40 2.01
C TYR A 55 -1.67 -6.47 3.45
N ALA A 56 -2.62 -6.63 4.37
CA ALA A 56 -2.40 -6.56 5.80
C ALA A 56 -2.45 -7.99 6.35
N GLU A 57 -1.29 -8.63 6.48
CA GLU A 57 -1.18 -9.99 7.00
C GLU A 57 -0.36 -10.00 8.31
N LEU A 58 -0.79 -10.84 9.25
CA LEU A 58 -0.04 -11.08 10.48
C LEU A 58 1.19 -11.96 10.17
N PRO A 59 2.39 -11.57 10.63
CA PRO A 59 3.61 -12.31 10.32
C PRO A 59 3.67 -13.71 10.96
N ALA A 60 2.86 -13.99 11.99
CA ALA A 60 2.75 -15.31 12.62
C ALA A 60 1.42 -15.48 13.36
N SER A 61 0.88 -16.70 13.37
CA SER A 61 -0.29 -17.07 14.17
C SER A 61 0.03 -16.98 15.68
N GLY A 62 -0.99 -16.65 16.49
CA GLY A 62 -0.87 -16.61 17.96
C GLY A 62 -0.38 -15.28 18.56
N HIS A 63 -0.01 -14.30 17.75
CA HIS A 63 0.30 -12.94 18.23
C HIS A 63 -0.94 -12.04 18.18
N ALA A 64 -1.01 -11.08 19.11
CA ALA A 64 -2.10 -10.10 19.12
C ALA A 64 -2.10 -9.27 17.83
N SER A 65 -3.27 -9.14 17.22
CA SER A 65 -3.48 -8.22 16.10
C SER A 65 -3.63 -6.80 16.65
N VAL A 66 -2.61 -5.99 16.43
CA VAL A 66 -2.57 -4.59 16.87
C VAL A 66 -2.20 -3.74 15.67
N ASP A 67 -3.19 -2.99 15.20
CA ASP A 67 -3.05 -2.16 14.01
C ASP A 67 -1.99 -1.06 14.22
N GLY A 68 -1.12 -0.92 13.23
CA GLY A 68 0.07 -0.08 13.27
C GLY A 68 1.30 -0.68 13.97
N LEU A 69 1.16 -1.83 14.65
CA LEU A 69 2.28 -2.51 15.32
C LEU A 69 2.58 -3.88 14.72
N THR A 70 1.62 -4.81 14.76
CA THR A 70 1.82 -6.18 14.25
C THR A 70 1.28 -6.38 12.85
N MET A 71 0.43 -5.46 12.39
CA MET A 71 -0.11 -5.38 11.04
C MET A 71 -0.40 -3.90 10.73
N VAL A 72 -0.46 -3.51 9.46
CA VAL A 72 -0.87 -2.17 9.04
C VAL A 72 -2.07 -2.29 8.13
N SER A 73 -3.25 -1.99 8.67
CA SER A 73 -4.50 -2.03 7.91
C SER A 73 -4.61 -0.88 6.93
N THR A 74 -5.55 -1.01 5.98
CA THR A 74 -5.93 0.13 5.11
C THR A 74 -6.41 1.32 5.94
N ASN A 75 -7.11 1.09 7.06
CA ASN A 75 -7.60 2.16 7.92
C ASN A 75 -6.47 2.92 8.65
N CYS A 76 -5.44 2.19 9.10
CA CYS A 76 -4.23 2.78 9.65
C CYS A 76 -3.56 3.71 8.63
N MET A 77 -3.40 3.22 7.39
CA MET A 77 -2.82 4.01 6.31
C MET A 77 -3.65 5.24 5.96
N MET A 78 -4.98 5.13 5.89
CA MET A 78 -5.86 6.28 5.66
C MET A 78 -5.69 7.35 6.75
N THR A 79 -5.66 6.92 8.01
CA THR A 79 -5.48 7.81 9.17
C THR A 79 -4.13 8.53 9.15
N MET A 80 -3.08 7.82 8.73
CA MET A 80 -1.72 8.35 8.67
C MET A 80 -1.49 9.28 7.47
N LEU A 81 -1.97 8.89 6.30
CA LEU A 81 -1.70 9.62 5.05
C LEU A 81 -2.59 10.84 4.89
N LYS A 82 -3.83 10.80 5.41
CA LYS A 82 -4.83 11.88 5.29
C LYS A 82 -4.92 12.43 3.86
N LEU A 83 -4.99 11.52 2.89
CA LEU A 83 -4.98 11.86 1.47
C LEU A 83 -6.19 12.75 1.13
N PRO A 84 -5.99 13.96 0.60
CA PRO A 84 -7.08 14.92 0.40
C PRO A 84 -8.03 14.51 -0.74
N LYS A 85 -7.58 13.63 -1.65
CA LYS A 85 -8.33 13.18 -2.83
C LYS A 85 -8.69 11.69 -2.76
N LEU A 86 -8.75 11.11 -1.56
CA LEU A 86 -9.04 9.69 -1.42
C LEU A 86 -10.45 9.36 -1.95
N ARG A 87 -10.51 8.58 -3.03
CA ARG A 87 -11.74 8.14 -3.72
C ARG A 87 -12.01 6.66 -3.52
N TRP A 88 -10.96 5.85 -3.40
CA TRP A 88 -11.08 4.40 -3.26
C TRP A 88 -10.05 3.84 -2.31
N HIS A 89 -10.40 2.76 -1.61
CA HIS A 89 -9.47 2.03 -0.76
C HIS A 89 -9.87 0.55 -0.70
N ILE A 90 -8.89 -0.34 -0.59
CA ILE A 90 -9.14 -1.78 -0.44
C ILE A 90 -8.10 -2.43 0.45
N GLN A 91 -8.53 -3.43 1.21
CA GLN A 91 -7.65 -4.34 1.95
C GLN A 91 -7.81 -5.73 1.34
N ASN A 92 -6.71 -6.31 0.86
CA ASN A 92 -6.67 -7.69 0.40
C ASN A 92 -6.20 -8.58 1.56
N GLU A 93 -6.94 -9.65 1.85
CA GLU A 93 -6.62 -10.59 2.92
C GLU A 93 -6.37 -12.02 2.38
N THR A 94 -6.57 -12.25 1.08
CA THR A 94 -6.82 -13.61 0.57
C THR A 94 -5.69 -14.20 -0.26
N VAL A 95 -4.69 -13.41 -0.68
CA VAL A 95 -3.72 -13.87 -1.70
C VAL A 95 -2.28 -13.60 -1.31
N ASN A 96 -1.85 -12.36 -1.49
CA ASN A 96 -0.50 -11.85 -1.23
C ASN A 96 -0.48 -10.36 -1.63
N ILE A 97 0.70 -9.75 -1.51
CA ILE A 97 0.98 -8.40 -2.00
C ILE A 97 0.65 -8.21 -3.49
N GLY A 98 0.81 -9.23 -4.34
CA GLY A 98 0.48 -9.17 -5.77
C GLY A 98 -1.01 -8.99 -6.02
N GLY A 99 -1.88 -9.58 -5.20
CA GLY A 99 -3.32 -9.36 -5.27
C GLY A 99 -3.71 -7.91 -4.95
N ALA A 100 -3.03 -7.26 -4.00
CA ALA A 100 -3.25 -5.83 -3.72
C ALA A 100 -2.85 -4.96 -4.92
N THR A 101 -1.71 -5.26 -5.55
CA THR A 101 -1.27 -4.57 -6.78
C THR A 101 -2.26 -4.76 -7.93
N GLN A 102 -2.82 -5.96 -8.09
CA GLN A 102 -3.85 -6.23 -9.10
C GLN A 102 -5.13 -5.42 -8.87
N LEU A 103 -5.59 -5.33 -7.61
CA LEU A 103 -6.77 -4.54 -7.25
C LEU A 103 -6.56 -3.04 -7.51
N ALA A 104 -5.36 -2.52 -7.22
CA ALA A 104 -5.01 -1.14 -7.55
C ALA A 104 -5.03 -0.90 -9.07
N ALA A 105 -4.48 -1.81 -9.87
CA ALA A 105 -4.54 -1.72 -11.33
C ALA A 105 -5.99 -1.75 -11.85
N ASN A 106 -6.85 -2.61 -11.27
CA ASN A 106 -8.26 -2.67 -11.63
C ASN A 106 -8.99 -1.36 -11.29
N ALA A 107 -8.69 -0.74 -10.15
CA ALA A 107 -9.25 0.57 -9.78
C ALA A 107 -8.88 1.65 -10.80
N LEU A 108 -7.60 1.71 -11.22
CA LEU A 108 -7.14 2.64 -12.26
C LEU A 108 -7.83 2.41 -13.62
N ILE A 109 -8.13 1.15 -13.97
CA ILE A 109 -8.83 0.81 -15.21
C ILE A 109 -10.32 1.20 -15.15
N ALA A 110 -10.93 1.16 -13.97
CA ALA A 110 -12.35 1.48 -13.76
C ALA A 110 -12.66 2.98 -13.81
N GLY A 111 -11.68 3.84 -13.47
CA GLY A 111 -11.82 5.31 -13.43
C GLY A 111 -12.36 5.85 -12.10
#